data_AF-A0A7J6RQT1-F1
#
_entry.id   AF-A0A7J6RQT1-F1
#
_cell.length_a   1.000
_cell.length_b   1.000
_cell.length_c   1.000
_cell.angle_alpha   90.00
_cell.angle_beta   90.00
_cell.angle_gamma   90.00
#
_symmetry.space_group_name_H-M   'P 1'
#
loop_
_entity.id
_entity.type
_entity.pdbx_description
1 polymer ?
#
loop_
_entity_poly.entity_id
_entity_poly.type
_entity_poly.pdbx_seq_one_letter_code
_entity_poly.pdbx_strand_id
1 'polypeptide(L)'
;MPEVPPDEQSSYFRRLRGVFGGRFLIGLHIIQHIIKGFVCGGGDSGLAGTPIDFVLRDYRVSGADLQVYRSAVGIPWSIKPLIGLLSDRLPLLTFHKLPYMFLSTVVAVVAMAVLAQKPSALIVALVCFFLIFLQCSVCDLLSEGMYAAKLKKHPSCGPDLVTFVWVGISIFRTFSVVLAGPLIDTIGPFSVYWIAIPFAALLLPVVVFNLLGEPRVIPETDSDANRKPVFWEMTCLSLVTGLGGLFLAIYSIIETQLHRKCLAAGVLGLAVVSLFTLLTRPLIAKQNLFMFIQNCMHFGTHGASFYFFTDTPEQYPEGPHFDTVFYTTTL
;
A
#
# COMPACT_ATOMS: atom_id res chain seq x y z
N MET A 1 -45.53 19.71 -2.64
CA MET A 1 -44.26 18.99 -2.41
C MET A 1 -43.23 19.63 -3.32
N PRO A 2 -42.13 20.20 -2.80
CA PRO A 2 -41.11 20.79 -3.65
C PRO A 2 -40.48 19.70 -4.51
N GLU A 3 -40.42 19.93 -5.83
CA GLU A 3 -39.81 19.02 -6.80
C GLU A 3 -38.33 18.83 -6.50
N VAL A 4 -37.96 17.58 -6.24
CA VAL A 4 -36.57 17.14 -6.11
C VAL A 4 -35.92 17.22 -7.50
N PRO A 5 -34.74 17.85 -7.66
CA PRO A 5 -34.08 17.96 -8.96
C PRO A 5 -33.80 16.57 -9.57
N PRO A 6 -33.95 16.40 -10.90
CA PRO A 6 -33.97 15.09 -11.57
C PRO A 6 -32.67 14.27 -11.45
N ASP A 7 -31.59 14.85 -10.94
CA ASP A 7 -30.30 14.16 -10.70
C ASP A 7 -30.28 13.26 -9.45
N GLU A 8 -31.19 13.48 -8.49
CA GLU A 8 -31.23 12.69 -7.24
C GLU A 8 -31.81 11.28 -7.41
N GLN A 9 -32.52 11.01 -8.52
CA GLN A 9 -33.10 9.69 -8.83
C GLN A 9 -32.18 8.79 -9.66
N SER A 10 -31.01 9.26 -10.07
CA SER A 10 -30.05 8.42 -10.79
C SER A 10 -29.42 7.41 -9.84
N SER A 11 -29.35 6.13 -10.25
CA SER A 11 -28.67 5.10 -9.44
C SER A 11 -27.24 5.54 -9.14
N TYR A 12 -26.75 5.26 -7.93
CA TYR A 12 -25.43 5.67 -7.43
C TYR A 12 -24.30 5.53 -8.47
N PHE A 13 -24.26 4.38 -9.17
CA PHE A 13 -23.28 4.13 -10.23
C PHE A 13 -23.49 4.96 -11.49
N ARG A 14 -24.73 5.29 -11.86
CA ARG A 14 -25.03 6.17 -12.99
C ARG A 14 -24.56 7.58 -12.72
N ARG A 15 -24.74 8.09 -11.49
CA ARG A 15 -24.23 9.40 -11.04
C ARG A 15 -22.70 9.45 -11.10
N LEU A 16 -22.02 8.48 -10.47
CA LEU A 16 -20.56 8.40 -10.51
C LEU A 16 -20.01 8.33 -11.94
N ARG A 17 -20.63 7.49 -12.79
CA ARG A 17 -20.22 7.35 -14.19
C ARG A 17 -20.42 8.64 -14.99
N GLY A 18 -21.51 9.36 -14.73
CA GLY A 18 -21.80 10.65 -15.36
C GLY A 18 -20.75 11.72 -15.02
N VAL A 19 -20.32 11.78 -13.76
CA VAL A 19 -19.39 12.82 -13.28
C VAL A 19 -17.92 12.50 -13.58
N PHE A 20 -17.46 11.28 -13.28
CA PHE A 20 -16.03 10.94 -13.35
C PHE A 20 -15.62 10.22 -14.63
N GLY A 21 -16.59 9.68 -15.37
CA GLY A 21 -16.40 8.90 -16.59
C GLY A 21 -16.14 7.41 -16.33
N GLY A 22 -16.73 6.55 -17.17
CA GLY A 22 -16.63 5.09 -17.01
C GLY A 22 -15.20 4.55 -17.08
N ARG A 23 -14.37 5.08 -18.00
CA ARG A 23 -12.96 4.65 -18.14
C ARG A 23 -12.17 4.88 -16.86
N PHE A 24 -12.40 6.02 -16.23
CA PHE A 24 -11.76 6.37 -14.98
C PHE A 24 -12.18 5.46 -13.83
N LEU A 25 -13.48 5.18 -13.71
CA LEU A 25 -13.99 4.27 -12.68
C LEU A 25 -13.47 2.84 -12.86
N ILE A 26 -13.31 2.37 -14.09
CA ILE A 26 -12.70 1.06 -14.37
C ILE A 26 -11.22 1.07 -13.96
N GLY A 27 -10.47 2.11 -14.33
CA GLY A 27 -9.07 2.24 -13.89
C GLY A 27 -8.93 2.29 -12.36
N LEU A 28 -9.82 3.04 -11.70
CA LEU A 28 -9.85 3.16 -10.25
C LEU A 28 -10.24 1.84 -9.58
N HIS A 29 -11.20 1.10 -10.14
CA HIS A 29 -11.56 -0.25 -9.68
C HIS A 29 -10.38 -1.20 -9.73
N ILE A 30 -9.65 -1.24 -10.84
CA ILE A 30 -8.48 -2.12 -10.98
C ILE A 30 -7.40 -1.73 -9.95
N ILE A 31 -7.10 -0.45 -9.79
CA ILE A 31 -6.06 -0.02 -8.83
C ILE A 31 -6.49 -0.23 -7.37
N GLN A 32 -7.67 0.25 -7.00
CA GLN A 32 -8.07 0.29 -5.59
C GLN A 32 -8.66 -1.04 -5.14
N HIS A 33 -9.49 -1.69 -5.96
CA HIS A 33 -10.20 -2.88 -5.52
C HIS A 33 -9.40 -4.15 -5.85
N ILE A 34 -8.85 -4.25 -7.06
CA ILE A 34 -8.07 -5.43 -7.45
C ILE A 34 -6.66 -5.39 -6.87
N ILE A 35 -5.87 -4.37 -7.16
CA ILE A 35 -4.48 -4.32 -6.66
C ILE A 35 -4.47 -4.13 -5.14
N LYS A 36 -4.96 -2.98 -4.66
CA LYS A 36 -4.87 -2.66 -3.22
C LYS A 36 -5.75 -3.59 -2.40
N GLY A 37 -7.01 -3.81 -2.77
CA GLY A 37 -7.94 -4.68 -2.04
C GLY A 37 -7.61 -6.17 -2.14
N PHE A 38 -7.65 -6.74 -3.34
CA PHE A 38 -7.52 -8.19 -3.55
C PHE A 38 -6.07 -8.69 -3.45
N VAL A 39 -5.15 -8.07 -4.20
CA VAL A 39 -3.75 -8.54 -4.24
C VAL A 39 -3.02 -8.20 -2.95
N CYS A 40 -3.17 -6.97 -2.44
CA CYS A 40 -2.41 -6.48 -1.29
C CYS A 40 -3.22 -6.36 0.02
N GLY A 41 -4.50 -6.76 0.03
CA GLY A 41 -5.30 -6.85 1.25
C GLY A 41 -5.51 -5.52 1.99
N GLY A 42 -5.52 -4.39 1.29
CA GLY A 42 -5.54 -3.06 1.89
C GLY A 42 -4.17 -2.55 2.36
N GLY A 43 -3.12 -3.36 2.21
CA GLY A 43 -1.71 -2.97 2.41
C GLY A 43 -0.92 -3.79 3.41
N ASP A 44 -1.52 -4.84 3.99
CA ASP A 44 -0.90 -5.72 4.99
C ASP A 44 -1.14 -7.23 4.74
N SER A 45 -2.12 -7.57 3.91
CA SER A 45 -2.70 -8.92 3.77
C SER A 45 -2.94 -9.24 2.30
N GLY A 46 -3.98 -10.03 2.00
CA GLY A 46 -4.37 -10.37 0.64
C GLY A 46 -3.46 -11.43 0.00
N LEU A 47 -3.62 -11.67 -1.30
CA LEU A 47 -2.87 -12.73 -2.00
C LEU A 47 -1.35 -12.57 -1.94
N ALA A 48 -0.85 -11.33 -1.83
CA ALA A 48 0.58 -11.05 -1.72
C ALA A 48 1.06 -10.91 -0.27
N GLY A 49 0.23 -10.38 0.62
CA GLY A 49 0.60 -10.09 2.01
C GLY A 49 0.36 -11.23 2.99
N THR A 50 -0.73 -11.99 2.84
CA THR A 50 -1.04 -13.13 3.73
C THR A 50 0.03 -14.22 3.67
N PRO A 51 0.56 -14.62 2.48
CA PRO A 51 1.58 -15.67 2.42
C PRO A 51 2.93 -15.31 3.06
N ILE A 52 3.23 -14.02 3.32
CA ILE A 52 4.55 -13.60 3.82
C ILE A 52 4.94 -14.36 5.10
N ASP A 53 4.03 -14.51 6.06
CA ASP A 53 4.38 -15.15 7.35
C ASP A 53 4.76 -16.62 7.14
N PHE A 54 4.03 -17.32 6.27
CA PHE A 54 4.30 -18.71 5.89
C PHE A 54 5.60 -18.84 5.08
N VAL A 55 5.86 -17.90 4.17
CA VAL A 55 7.14 -17.85 3.44
C VAL A 55 8.31 -17.64 4.42
N LEU A 56 8.19 -16.71 5.36
CA LEU A 56 9.24 -16.44 6.35
C LEU A 56 9.45 -17.64 7.30
N ARG A 57 8.39 -18.36 7.65
CA ARG A 57 8.49 -19.65 8.35
C ARG A 57 9.27 -20.69 7.56
N ASP A 58 9.05 -20.79 6.25
CA ASP A 58 9.79 -21.70 5.37
C ASP A 58 11.31 -21.40 5.38
N TYR A 59 11.69 -20.13 5.58
CA TYR A 59 13.09 -19.71 5.81
C TYR A 59 13.56 -19.82 7.27
N ARG A 60 12.74 -20.37 8.17
CA ARG A 60 13.03 -20.56 9.61
C ARG A 60 13.30 -19.25 10.36
N VAL A 61 12.62 -18.18 9.97
CA VAL A 61 12.74 -16.86 10.60
C VAL A 61 12.08 -16.87 11.98
N SER A 62 12.74 -16.32 13.00
CA SER A 62 12.16 -16.24 14.36
C SER A 62 10.93 -15.31 14.42
N GLY A 63 10.04 -15.47 15.40
CA GLY A 63 8.88 -14.57 15.56
C GLY A 63 9.27 -13.09 15.74
N ALA A 64 10.38 -12.81 16.41
CA ALA A 64 10.89 -11.45 16.57
C ALA A 64 11.40 -10.86 15.24
N ASP A 65 12.15 -11.64 14.47
CA ASP A 65 12.66 -11.20 13.17
C ASP A 65 11.55 -11.08 12.13
N LEU A 66 10.52 -11.93 12.21
CA LEU A 66 9.33 -11.85 11.36
C LEU A 66 8.66 -10.48 11.53
N GLN A 67 8.49 -10.00 12.77
CA GLN A 67 7.94 -8.67 13.04
C GLN A 67 8.79 -7.55 12.40
N VAL A 68 10.12 -7.67 12.50
CA VAL A 68 11.07 -6.71 11.90
C VAL A 68 10.96 -6.73 10.37
N TYR A 69 10.96 -7.90 9.75
CA TYR A 69 10.87 -8.05 8.30
C TYR A 69 9.52 -7.59 7.75
N ARG A 70 8.41 -7.89 8.44
CA ARG A 70 7.09 -7.34 8.11
C ARG A 70 7.08 -5.82 8.12
N SER A 71 7.72 -5.22 9.13
CA SER A 71 7.85 -3.77 9.24
C SER A 71 8.69 -3.20 8.08
N ALA A 72 9.77 -3.89 7.69
CA ALA A 72 10.59 -3.49 6.54
C ALA A 72 9.86 -3.64 5.20
N VAL A 73 9.04 -4.67 5.02
CA VAL A 73 8.20 -4.83 3.83
C VAL A 73 7.14 -3.72 3.74
N GLY A 74 6.69 -3.17 4.88
CA GLY A 74 5.71 -2.08 4.97
C GLY A 74 6.25 -0.66 4.73
N ILE A 75 7.56 -0.44 4.61
CA ILE A 75 8.15 0.90 4.38
C ILE A 75 7.56 1.65 3.18
N PRO A 76 7.17 1.00 2.06
CA PRO A 76 6.55 1.68 0.94
C PRO A 76 5.43 2.66 1.32
N TRP A 77 4.68 2.38 2.39
CA TRP A 77 3.62 3.27 2.89
C TRP A 77 4.18 4.58 3.49
N SER A 78 5.36 4.53 4.11
CA SER A 78 6.04 5.69 4.71
C SER A 78 6.72 6.58 3.67
N ILE A 79 7.19 6.02 2.54
CA ILE A 79 7.84 6.77 1.47
C ILE A 79 6.85 7.38 0.46
N LYS A 80 5.54 7.22 0.66
CA LYS A 80 4.50 7.82 -0.19
C LYS A 80 4.71 9.33 -0.44
N PRO A 81 4.93 10.18 0.57
CA PRO A 81 5.14 11.61 0.33
C PRO A 81 6.29 11.89 -0.65
N LEU A 82 7.37 11.11 -0.55
CA LEU A 82 8.53 11.20 -1.45
C LEU A 82 8.18 10.78 -2.88
N ILE A 83 7.44 9.68 -3.06
CA ILE A 83 6.94 9.23 -4.36
C ILE A 83 6.04 10.30 -5.00
N GLY A 84 5.16 10.91 -4.20
CA GLY A 84 4.26 11.97 -4.65
C GLY A 84 5.05 13.16 -5.18
N LEU A 85 6.01 13.65 -4.39
CA LEU A 85 6.92 14.74 -4.78
C LEU A 85 7.69 14.40 -6.06
N LEU A 86 8.22 13.17 -6.17
CA LEU A 86 9.00 12.74 -7.33
C LEU A 86 8.14 12.75 -8.61
N SER A 87 6.97 12.12 -8.56
CA SER A 87 6.06 12.00 -9.71
C SER A 87 5.54 13.35 -10.20
N ASP A 88 5.25 14.28 -9.27
CA ASP A 88 4.76 15.61 -9.62
C ASP A 88 5.84 16.50 -10.23
N ARG A 89 7.13 16.19 -10.04
CA ARG A 89 8.24 17.04 -10.50
C ARG A 89 9.01 16.51 -11.68
N LEU A 90 9.16 15.20 -11.75
CA LEU A 90 9.90 14.53 -12.80
C LEU A 90 8.90 13.78 -13.67
N PRO A 91 8.21 14.45 -14.62
CA PRO A 91 7.43 13.71 -15.60
C PRO A 91 8.36 12.77 -16.36
N LEU A 92 7.91 11.53 -16.53
CA LEU A 92 8.60 10.54 -17.34
C LEU A 92 7.84 10.43 -18.66
N LEU A 93 8.54 10.40 -19.78
CA LEU A 93 7.91 10.47 -21.10
C LEU A 93 7.03 11.73 -21.22
N THR A 94 5.73 11.57 -21.45
CA THR A 94 4.76 12.66 -21.59
C THR A 94 3.75 12.73 -20.43
N PHE A 95 4.01 12.09 -19.29
CA PHE A 95 3.05 11.96 -18.18
C PHE A 95 3.74 12.08 -16.81
N HIS A 96 3.02 12.54 -15.80
CA HIS A 96 3.54 12.66 -14.43
C HIS A 96 3.39 11.36 -13.63
N LYS A 97 2.31 10.60 -13.82
CA LYS A 97 1.91 9.53 -12.89
C LYS A 97 1.91 8.16 -13.54
N LEU A 98 1.32 8.05 -14.73
CA LEU A 98 1.19 6.79 -15.46
C LEU A 98 2.51 6.01 -15.64
N PRO A 99 3.65 6.62 -16.01
CA PRO A 99 4.89 5.87 -16.23
C PRO A 99 5.44 5.25 -14.94
N TYR A 100 5.28 5.94 -13.80
CA TYR A 100 5.68 5.42 -12.49
C TYR A 100 4.83 4.21 -12.11
N MET A 101 3.51 4.28 -12.34
CA MET A 101 2.61 3.14 -12.17
C MET A 101 3.07 1.96 -13.03
N PHE A 102 3.29 2.20 -14.33
CA PHE A 102 3.72 1.16 -15.27
C PHE A 102 5.02 0.47 -14.84
N LEU A 103 6.07 1.25 -14.57
CA LEU A 103 7.37 0.72 -14.19
C LEU A 103 7.29 -0.08 -12.89
N SER A 104 6.58 0.46 -11.88
CA SER A 104 6.39 -0.24 -10.61
C SER A 104 5.62 -1.56 -10.79
N THR A 105 4.62 -1.60 -11.68
CA THR A 105 3.88 -2.82 -12.02
C THR A 105 4.75 -3.87 -12.70
N VAL A 106 5.56 -3.49 -13.68
CA VAL A 106 6.47 -4.44 -14.34
C VAL A 106 7.43 -5.04 -13.32
N VAL A 107 8.04 -4.20 -12.48
CA VAL A 107 8.97 -4.65 -11.44
C VAL A 107 8.29 -5.57 -10.43
N ALA A 108 7.07 -5.25 -9.98
CA ALA A 108 6.33 -6.09 -9.05
C ALA A 108 5.91 -7.44 -9.66
N VAL A 109 5.50 -7.47 -10.93
CA VAL A 109 5.18 -8.73 -11.63
C VAL A 109 6.41 -9.64 -11.72
N VAL A 110 7.57 -9.07 -12.05
CA VAL A 110 8.84 -9.83 -12.04
C VAL A 110 9.17 -10.30 -10.62
N ALA A 111 9.01 -9.45 -9.61
CA ALA A 111 9.24 -9.81 -8.20
C ALA A 111 8.32 -10.95 -7.72
N MET A 112 7.03 -10.92 -8.10
CA MET A 112 6.09 -12.01 -7.82
C MET A 112 6.51 -13.30 -8.53
N ALA A 113 6.96 -13.23 -9.79
CA ALA A 113 7.43 -14.40 -10.51
C ALA A 113 8.69 -15.00 -9.88
N VAL A 114 9.64 -14.17 -9.44
CA VAL A 114 10.84 -14.62 -8.71
C VAL A 114 10.46 -15.26 -7.38
N LEU A 115 9.55 -14.66 -6.61
CA LEU A 115 9.04 -15.26 -5.36
C LEU A 115 8.37 -16.60 -5.61
N ALA A 116 7.55 -16.71 -6.66
CA ALA A 116 6.84 -17.93 -6.98
C ALA A 116 7.77 -19.11 -7.31
N GLN A 117 9.04 -18.84 -7.65
CA GLN A 117 10.08 -19.84 -7.87
C GLN A 117 10.82 -20.27 -6.58
N LYS A 118 10.38 -19.80 -5.40
CA LYS A 118 10.98 -20.11 -4.09
C LYS A 118 12.49 -19.82 -4.08
N PRO A 119 12.90 -18.54 -4.10
CA PRO A 119 14.32 -18.18 -4.14
C PRO A 119 15.06 -18.79 -2.94
N SER A 120 16.34 -19.17 -3.10
CA SER A 120 17.07 -19.81 -2.00
C SER A 120 17.48 -18.83 -0.90
N ALA A 121 17.67 -17.56 -1.25
CA ALA A 121 18.14 -16.54 -0.32
C ALA A 121 16.97 -15.69 0.24
N LEU A 122 16.84 -15.65 1.57
CA LEU A 122 15.83 -14.84 2.27
C LEU A 122 15.84 -13.36 1.81
N ILE A 123 17.02 -12.78 1.61
CA ILE A 123 17.14 -11.39 1.17
C ILE A 123 16.47 -11.14 -0.19
N VAL A 124 16.50 -12.10 -1.11
CA VAL A 124 15.82 -12.00 -2.40
C VAL A 124 14.30 -11.97 -2.19
N ALA A 125 13.77 -12.81 -1.30
CA ALA A 125 12.35 -12.79 -0.95
C ALA A 125 11.93 -11.45 -0.32
N LEU A 126 12.71 -10.93 0.63
CA LEU A 126 12.44 -9.63 1.28
C LEU A 126 12.43 -8.47 0.28
N VAL A 127 13.40 -8.44 -0.65
CA VAL A 127 13.44 -7.44 -1.73
C VAL A 127 12.21 -7.57 -2.62
N CYS A 128 11.83 -8.79 -2.99
CA CYS A 128 10.65 -9.00 -3.82
C CYS A 128 9.35 -8.55 -3.12
N PHE A 129 9.19 -8.85 -1.82
CA PHE A 129 8.07 -8.34 -1.03
C PHE A 129 8.04 -6.82 -1.01
N PHE A 130 9.18 -6.17 -0.72
CA PHE A 130 9.29 -4.72 -0.75
C PHE A 130 8.86 -4.14 -2.10
N LEU A 131 9.30 -4.73 -3.23
CA LEU A 131 8.94 -4.27 -4.57
C LEU A 131 7.43 -4.42 -4.88
N ILE A 132 6.80 -5.49 -4.38
CA ILE A 132 5.35 -5.70 -4.52
C ILE A 132 4.57 -4.62 -3.74
N PHE A 133 4.92 -4.37 -2.48
CA PHE A 133 4.26 -3.34 -1.68
C PHE A 133 4.61 -1.92 -2.16
N LEU A 134 5.79 -1.74 -2.77
CA LEU A 134 6.16 -0.51 -3.47
C LEU A 134 5.20 -0.22 -4.61
N GLN A 135 4.90 -1.19 -5.45
CA GLN A 135 3.92 -1.04 -6.52
C GLN A 135 2.55 -0.68 -5.99
N CYS A 136 2.05 -1.39 -4.98
CA CYS A 136 0.76 -1.07 -4.36
C CYS A 136 0.75 0.37 -3.84
N SER A 137 1.77 0.78 -3.09
CA SER A 137 1.88 2.11 -2.52
C SER A 137 1.95 3.23 -3.58
N VAL A 138 2.76 3.04 -4.63
CA VAL A 138 2.88 3.95 -5.77
C VAL A 138 1.53 4.11 -6.47
N CYS A 139 0.89 2.99 -6.82
CA CYS A 139 -0.33 3.02 -7.61
C CYS A 139 -1.51 3.59 -6.82
N ASP A 140 -1.59 3.25 -5.53
CA ASP A 140 -2.54 3.84 -4.58
C ASP A 140 -2.38 5.35 -4.54
N LEU A 141 -1.22 5.85 -4.10
CA LEU A 141 -0.95 7.28 -3.95
C LEU A 141 -1.23 8.09 -5.22
N LEU A 142 -0.73 7.62 -6.36
CA LEU A 142 -0.85 8.37 -7.61
C LEU A 142 -2.30 8.38 -8.11
N SER A 143 -3.06 7.29 -7.89
CA SER A 143 -4.50 7.28 -8.17
C SER A 143 -5.28 8.19 -7.22
N GLU A 144 -4.89 8.26 -5.95
CA GLU A 144 -5.42 9.21 -4.97
C GLU A 144 -5.20 10.65 -5.41
N GLY A 145 -4.00 10.98 -5.88
CA GLY A 145 -3.70 12.29 -6.45
C GLY A 145 -4.59 12.63 -7.65
N MET A 146 -4.84 11.67 -8.54
CA MET A 146 -5.69 11.88 -9.73
C MET A 146 -7.17 12.04 -9.38
N TYR A 147 -7.72 11.18 -8.51
CA TYR A 147 -9.11 11.33 -8.12
C TYR A 147 -9.33 12.56 -7.26
N ALA A 148 -8.39 12.93 -6.37
CA ALA A 148 -8.46 14.16 -5.58
C ALA A 148 -8.48 15.41 -6.48
N ALA A 149 -7.70 15.41 -7.56
CA ALA A 149 -7.74 16.48 -8.56
C ALA A 149 -9.11 16.58 -9.27
N LYS A 150 -9.78 15.45 -9.53
CA LYS A 150 -11.15 15.43 -10.07
C LYS A 150 -12.19 15.85 -9.03
N LEU A 151 -12.06 15.40 -7.77
CA LEU A 151 -12.94 15.78 -6.67
C LEU A 151 -12.94 17.29 -6.43
N LYS A 152 -11.79 17.95 -6.58
CA LYS A 152 -11.69 19.41 -6.48
C LYS A 152 -12.60 20.13 -7.49
N LYS A 153 -12.88 19.53 -8.64
CA LYS A 153 -13.79 20.08 -9.67
C LYS A 153 -15.27 19.77 -9.37
N HIS A 154 -15.55 18.71 -8.62
CA HIS A 154 -16.90 18.22 -8.31
C HIS A 154 -17.04 17.85 -6.83
N PRO A 155 -17.01 18.83 -5.89
CA PRO A 155 -16.95 18.56 -4.46
C PRO A 155 -18.22 17.86 -3.92
N SER A 156 -19.38 18.09 -4.53
CA SER A 156 -20.65 17.46 -4.13
C SER A 156 -20.66 15.94 -4.28
N CYS A 157 -19.85 15.38 -5.18
CA CYS A 157 -19.72 13.93 -5.39
C CYS A 157 -18.50 13.32 -4.67
N GLY A 158 -17.84 14.08 -3.79
CA GLY A 158 -16.71 13.64 -2.97
C GLY A 158 -17.00 12.40 -2.14
N PRO A 159 -18.02 12.44 -1.26
CA PRO A 159 -18.37 11.30 -0.42
C PRO A 159 -18.71 10.04 -1.23
N ASP A 160 -19.39 10.19 -2.36
CA ASP A 160 -19.76 9.07 -3.23
C ASP A 160 -18.52 8.35 -3.78
N LEU A 161 -17.54 9.09 -4.32
CA LEU A 161 -16.35 8.47 -4.90
C LEU A 161 -15.46 7.83 -3.84
N VAL A 162 -15.32 8.47 -2.68
CA VAL A 162 -14.56 7.91 -1.56
C VAL A 162 -15.24 6.64 -1.05
N THR A 163 -16.57 6.63 -0.97
CA THR A 163 -17.35 5.43 -0.63
C THR A 163 -17.10 4.31 -1.64
N PHE A 164 -17.09 4.61 -2.95
CA PHE A 164 -16.80 3.61 -3.99
C PHE A 164 -15.45 2.94 -3.76
N VAL A 165 -14.41 3.73 -3.49
CA VAL A 165 -13.05 3.26 -3.24
C VAL A 165 -12.98 2.38 -2.00
N TRP A 166 -13.46 2.86 -0.85
CA TRP A 166 -13.31 2.14 0.42
C TRP A 166 -14.20 0.90 0.51
N VAL A 167 -15.45 0.98 0.05
CA VAL A 167 -16.33 -0.20 0.01
C VAL A 167 -15.75 -1.26 -0.94
N GLY A 168 -15.22 -0.84 -2.09
CA GLY A 168 -14.59 -1.75 -3.02
C GLY A 168 -13.32 -2.40 -2.46
N ILE A 169 -12.43 -1.63 -1.82
CA ILE A 169 -11.26 -2.18 -1.10
C ILE A 169 -11.71 -3.24 -0.09
N SER A 170 -12.72 -2.94 0.73
CA SER A 170 -13.21 -3.85 1.77
C SER A 170 -13.76 -5.15 1.18
N ILE A 171 -14.62 -5.07 0.16
CA ILE A 171 -15.21 -6.26 -0.49
C ILE A 171 -14.11 -7.17 -1.06
N PHE A 172 -13.17 -6.60 -1.81
CA PHE A 172 -12.12 -7.37 -2.45
C PHE A 172 -11.07 -7.88 -1.46
N ARG A 173 -10.81 -7.14 -0.37
CA ARG A 173 -10.01 -7.64 0.75
C ARG A 173 -10.65 -8.87 1.37
N THR A 174 -11.96 -8.83 1.64
CA THR A 174 -12.69 -9.99 2.19
C THR A 174 -12.58 -11.21 1.28
N PHE A 175 -12.78 -11.05 -0.03
CA PHE A 175 -12.59 -12.16 -0.97
C PHE A 175 -11.17 -12.70 -0.94
N SER A 176 -10.16 -11.84 -0.84
CA SER A 176 -8.79 -12.31 -0.77
C SER A 176 -8.49 -13.08 0.51
N VAL A 177 -9.01 -12.66 1.66
CA VAL A 177 -8.78 -13.34 2.94
C VAL A 177 -9.40 -14.74 2.91
N VAL A 178 -10.63 -14.86 2.42
CA VAL A 178 -11.33 -16.16 2.27
C VAL A 178 -10.59 -17.11 1.33
N LEU A 179 -9.95 -16.58 0.27
CA LEU A 179 -9.22 -17.40 -0.70
C LEU A 179 -7.77 -17.70 -0.28
N ALA A 180 -7.09 -16.80 0.42
CA ALA A 180 -5.66 -16.91 0.69
C ALA A 180 -5.33 -18.17 1.51
N GLY A 181 -6.09 -18.46 2.56
CA GLY A 181 -5.88 -19.65 3.40
C GLY A 181 -5.90 -20.97 2.64
N PRO A 182 -7.03 -21.30 1.98
CA PRO A 182 -7.13 -22.51 1.17
C PRO A 182 -6.06 -22.61 0.07
N LEU A 183 -5.68 -21.48 -0.53
CA LEU A 183 -4.61 -21.46 -1.53
C LEU A 183 -3.25 -21.79 -0.91
N ILE A 184 -2.89 -21.19 0.23
CA ILE A 184 -1.63 -21.49 0.91
C ILE A 184 -1.57 -22.97 1.30
N ASP A 185 -2.67 -23.53 1.80
CA ASP A 185 -2.74 -24.93 2.23
C ASP A 185 -2.61 -25.92 1.06
N THR A 186 -3.26 -25.63 -0.08
CA THR A 186 -3.32 -26.55 -1.23
C THR A 186 -2.13 -26.49 -2.18
N ILE A 187 -1.62 -25.28 -2.48
CA ILE A 187 -0.55 -25.08 -3.46
C ILE A 187 0.74 -24.54 -2.85
N GLY A 188 0.74 -24.23 -1.56
CA GLY A 188 1.88 -23.68 -0.83
C GLY A 188 1.99 -22.15 -0.94
N PRO A 189 2.67 -21.49 0.01
CA PRO A 189 2.68 -20.03 0.14
C PRO A 189 3.38 -19.32 -1.02
N PHE A 190 4.40 -19.94 -1.62
CA PHE A 190 5.10 -19.37 -2.79
C PHE A 190 4.23 -19.43 -4.07
N SER A 191 3.45 -20.50 -4.25
CA SER A 191 2.65 -20.67 -5.47
C SER A 191 1.47 -19.68 -5.55
N VAL A 192 1.03 -19.11 -4.43
CA VAL A 192 0.00 -18.05 -4.42
C VAL A 192 0.41 -16.85 -5.27
N TYR A 193 1.70 -16.56 -5.37
CA TYR A 193 2.20 -15.47 -6.22
C TYR A 193 1.94 -15.71 -7.71
N TRP A 194 1.87 -16.97 -8.19
CA TRP A 194 1.44 -17.26 -9.56
C TRP A 194 0.00 -16.83 -9.83
N ILE A 195 -0.87 -16.97 -8.83
CA ILE A 195 -2.27 -16.55 -8.91
C ILE A 195 -2.37 -15.03 -8.82
N ALA A 196 -1.52 -14.37 -8.03
CA ALA A 196 -1.53 -12.91 -7.89
C ALA A 196 -1.07 -12.16 -9.16
N ILE A 197 -0.12 -12.72 -9.92
CA ILE A 197 0.47 -12.10 -11.13
C ILE A 197 -0.57 -11.58 -12.15
N PRO A 198 -1.54 -12.36 -12.63
CA PRO A 198 -2.50 -11.86 -13.62
C PRO A 198 -3.29 -10.66 -13.10
N PHE A 199 -3.68 -10.66 -11.83
CA PHE A 199 -4.38 -9.53 -11.20
C PHE A 199 -3.48 -8.31 -11.07
N ALA A 200 -2.21 -8.50 -10.70
CA ALA A 200 -1.21 -7.43 -10.66
C ALA A 200 -0.99 -6.81 -12.06
N ALA A 201 -0.91 -7.66 -13.08
CA ALA A 201 -0.67 -7.27 -14.47
C ALA A 201 -1.86 -6.54 -15.12
N LEU A 202 -3.08 -6.66 -14.59
CA LEU A 202 -4.27 -5.91 -15.07
C LEU A 202 -4.07 -4.39 -15.02
N LEU A 203 -3.12 -3.89 -14.21
CA LEU A 203 -2.80 -2.47 -14.19
C LEU A 203 -2.04 -2.00 -15.45
N LEU A 204 -1.31 -2.87 -16.13
CA LEU A 204 -0.59 -2.52 -17.36
C LEU A 204 -1.53 -1.96 -18.45
N PRO A 205 -2.65 -2.62 -18.83
CA PRO A 205 -3.57 -2.07 -19.81
C PRO A 205 -4.27 -0.80 -19.32
N VAL A 206 -4.55 -0.65 -18.01
CA VAL A 206 -5.11 0.60 -17.45
C VAL A 206 -4.20 1.79 -17.76
N VAL A 207 -2.89 1.58 -17.62
CA VAL A 207 -1.89 2.60 -17.90
C VAL A 207 -1.71 2.83 -19.42
N VAL A 208 -1.51 1.76 -20.19
CA VAL A 208 -1.28 1.84 -21.65
C VAL A 208 -2.44 2.53 -22.37
N PHE A 209 -3.68 2.21 -21.99
CA PHE A 209 -4.87 2.83 -22.59
C PHE A 209 -5.31 4.13 -21.90
N ASN A 210 -4.50 4.65 -20.97
CA ASN A 210 -4.77 5.86 -20.19
C ASN A 210 -6.22 5.92 -19.67
N LEU A 211 -6.66 4.87 -19.00
CA LEU A 211 -8.02 4.80 -18.44
C LEU A 211 -8.27 5.89 -17.39
N LEU A 212 -7.21 6.31 -16.71
CA LEU A 212 -7.26 7.34 -15.67
C LEU A 212 -7.46 8.75 -16.26
N GLY A 213 -7.20 8.92 -17.55
CA GLY A 213 -7.36 10.18 -18.26
C GLY A 213 -6.34 11.23 -17.80
N GLU A 214 -5.10 10.81 -17.55
CA GLU A 214 -4.02 11.74 -17.25
C GLU A 214 -3.73 12.61 -18.49
N PRO A 215 -3.70 13.95 -18.36
CA PRO A 215 -3.33 14.81 -19.48
C PRO A 215 -1.84 14.64 -19.83
N ARG A 216 -1.51 14.81 -21.11
CA ARG A 216 -0.11 14.79 -21.55
C ARG A 216 0.58 16.10 -21.14
N VAL A 217 1.84 15.99 -20.73
CA VAL A 217 2.73 17.12 -20.50
C VAL A 217 3.21 17.63 -21.85
N ILE A 218 2.95 18.91 -22.15
CA ILE A 218 3.39 19.58 -23.37
C ILE A 218 4.58 20.48 -23.00
N PRO A 219 5.80 20.20 -23.48
CA PRO A 219 7.02 20.92 -23.07
C PRO A 219 6.96 22.44 -23.25
N GLU A 220 6.23 22.93 -24.25
CA GLU A 220 6.12 24.36 -24.57
C GLU A 220 5.20 25.13 -23.62
N THR A 221 4.21 24.47 -23.00
CA THR A 221 3.24 25.10 -22.08
C THR A 221 3.65 24.97 -20.61
N ASP A 222 4.58 24.07 -20.32
CA ASP A 222 5.14 23.80 -19.00
C ASP A 222 6.46 24.57 -18.78
N SER A 223 6.48 25.84 -19.18
CA SER A 223 7.55 26.78 -18.83
C SER A 223 7.72 26.86 -17.30
N ASP A 224 8.93 27.14 -16.81
CA ASP A 224 9.23 27.26 -15.37
C ASP A 224 8.26 28.20 -14.61
N ALA A 225 7.58 29.12 -15.31
CA ALA A 225 6.57 30.02 -14.77
C ALA A 225 5.26 29.32 -14.33
N ASN A 226 4.95 28.12 -14.85
CA ASN A 226 3.74 27.37 -14.55
C ASN A 226 3.96 26.26 -13.50
N ARG A 227 5.22 26.04 -13.08
CA ARG A 227 5.55 25.10 -12.02
C ARG A 227 5.02 25.62 -10.69
N LYS A 228 4.11 24.86 -10.07
CA LYS A 228 3.58 25.20 -8.74
C LYS A 228 4.75 25.42 -7.76
N PRO A 229 4.72 26.49 -6.97
CA PRO A 229 5.79 26.77 -6.03
C PRO A 229 6.00 25.58 -5.09
N VAL A 230 7.27 25.25 -4.88
CA VAL A 230 7.67 24.22 -3.93
C VAL A 230 7.47 24.80 -2.53
N PHE A 231 6.50 24.29 -1.79
CA PHE A 231 6.51 24.49 -0.35
C PHE A 231 7.69 23.69 0.19
N TRP A 232 8.76 24.40 0.56
CA TRP A 232 9.95 23.83 1.19
C TRP A 232 9.58 22.96 2.39
N GLU A 233 8.54 23.37 3.11
CA GLU A 233 7.94 22.66 4.23
C GLU A 233 7.52 21.23 3.86
N MET A 234 6.77 21.08 2.76
CA MET A 234 6.29 19.77 2.29
C MET A 234 7.42 18.91 1.75
N THR A 235 8.43 19.55 1.14
CA THR A 235 9.62 18.84 0.63
C THR A 235 10.45 18.30 1.77
N CYS A 236 10.73 19.12 2.80
CA CYS A 236 11.43 18.72 4.01
C CYS A 236 10.70 17.58 4.73
N LEU A 237 9.37 17.71 4.94
CA LEU A 237 8.55 16.65 5.53
C LEU A 237 8.64 15.35 4.75
N SER A 238 8.54 15.41 3.42
CA SER A 238 8.57 14.22 2.56
C SER A 238 9.95 13.54 2.56
N LEU A 239 11.02 14.32 2.60
CA LEU A 239 12.39 13.81 2.67
C LEU A 239 12.66 13.15 4.02
N VAL A 240 12.31 13.81 5.13
CA VAL A 240 12.58 13.27 6.47
C VAL A 240 11.75 12.01 6.75
N THR A 241 10.46 12.02 6.38
CA THR A 241 9.60 10.83 6.55
C THR A 241 10.03 9.67 5.65
N GLY A 242 10.33 9.94 4.38
CA GLY A 242 10.74 8.92 3.42
C GLY A 242 12.11 8.34 3.72
N LEU A 243 13.14 9.19 3.84
CA LEU A 243 14.51 8.73 4.12
C LEU A 243 14.64 8.17 5.54
N GLY A 244 13.92 8.75 6.51
CA GLY A 244 13.88 8.24 7.87
C GLY A 244 13.26 6.84 7.95
N GLY A 245 12.14 6.60 7.24
CA GLY A 245 11.52 5.27 7.19
C GLY A 245 12.45 4.20 6.57
N LEU A 246 13.13 4.56 5.47
CA LEU A 246 14.14 3.68 4.86
C LEU A 246 15.31 3.40 5.80
N PHE A 247 15.85 4.44 6.45
CA PHE A 247 16.91 4.31 7.44
C PHE A 247 16.49 3.38 8.58
N LEU A 248 15.30 3.59 9.16
CA LEU A 248 14.84 2.83 10.32
C LEU A 248 14.70 1.34 10.00
N ALA A 249 14.26 1.00 8.79
CA ALA A 249 14.13 -0.40 8.42
C ALA A 249 15.48 -1.09 8.17
N ILE A 250 16.39 -0.43 7.43
CA ILE A 250 17.74 -0.96 7.23
C ILE A 250 18.44 -1.12 8.59
N TYR A 251 18.33 -0.11 9.45
CA TYR A 251 18.88 -0.13 10.79
C TYR A 251 18.26 -1.24 11.66
N SER A 252 16.94 -1.45 11.57
CA SER A 252 16.24 -2.48 12.35
C SER A 252 16.61 -3.90 11.92
N ILE A 253 17.03 -4.10 10.68
CA ILE A 253 17.53 -5.39 10.17
C ILE A 253 18.98 -5.64 10.62
N ILE A 254 19.83 -4.60 10.60
CA ILE A 254 21.27 -4.74 10.90
C ILE A 254 21.54 -4.81 12.41
N GLU A 255 20.90 -3.95 13.19
CA GLU A 255 21.10 -3.90 14.64
C GLU A 255 20.41 -5.11 15.29
N THR A 256 21.04 -5.69 16.31
CA THR A 256 20.47 -6.84 17.05
C THR A 256 19.89 -6.40 18.39
N GLN A 257 20.41 -5.30 18.94
CA GLN A 257 20.04 -4.82 20.27
C GLN A 257 18.71 -4.06 20.27
N LEU A 258 17.71 -4.61 20.98
CA LEU A 258 16.36 -4.04 21.06
C LEU A 258 16.35 -2.58 21.55
N HIS A 259 17.11 -2.26 22.60
CA HIS A 259 17.14 -0.91 23.16
C HIS A 259 17.60 0.15 22.16
N ARG A 260 18.54 -0.19 21.26
CA ARG A 260 19.02 0.71 20.20
C ARG A 260 17.99 0.88 19.09
N LYS A 261 17.25 -0.18 18.73
CA LYS A 261 16.13 -0.09 17.78
C LYS A 261 15.04 0.84 18.30
N CYS A 262 14.63 0.65 19.56
CA CYS A 262 13.64 1.49 20.21
C CYS A 262 14.08 2.96 20.30
N LEU A 263 15.35 3.21 20.63
CA LEU A 263 15.90 4.56 20.67
C LEU A 263 15.89 5.22 19.29
N ALA A 264 16.37 4.55 18.25
CA ALA A 264 16.39 5.09 16.89
C ALA A 264 14.96 5.39 16.38
N ALA A 265 14.01 4.46 16.60
CA ALA A 265 12.61 4.65 16.25
C ALA A 265 11.99 5.85 17.01
N GLY A 266 12.25 5.96 18.32
CA GLY A 266 11.74 7.04 19.15
C GLY A 266 12.28 8.41 18.73
N VAL A 267 13.59 8.52 18.48
CA VAL A 267 14.23 9.77 18.01
C VAL A 267 13.66 10.21 16.67
N LEU A 268 13.56 9.29 15.70
CA LEU A 268 12.99 9.60 14.39
C LEU A 268 11.50 9.98 14.51
N GLY A 269 10.72 9.24 15.31
CA GLY A 269 9.31 9.52 15.54
C GLY A 269 9.08 10.92 16.12
N LEU A 270 9.85 11.29 17.15
CA LEU A 270 9.81 12.64 17.72
C LEU A 270 10.19 13.70 16.69
N ALA A 271 11.27 13.49 15.92
CA ALA A 271 11.68 14.42 14.87
C ALA A 271 10.58 14.63 13.82
N VAL A 272 9.95 13.55 13.34
CA VAL A 272 8.85 13.61 12.37
C VAL A 272 7.66 14.37 12.95
N VAL A 273 7.22 14.05 14.17
CA VAL A 273 6.09 14.71 14.82
C VAL A 273 6.36 16.20 15.07
N SER A 274 7.58 16.55 15.50
CA SER A 274 7.99 17.94 15.66
C SER A 274 7.93 18.69 14.33
N LEU A 275 8.45 18.10 13.24
CA LEU A 275 8.36 18.71 11.92
C LEU A 275 6.91 18.89 11.46
N PHE A 276 6.04 17.88 11.63
CA PHE A 276 4.62 18.02 11.29
C PHE A 276 3.96 19.15 12.09
N THR A 277 4.31 19.30 13.36
CA THR A 277 3.76 20.35 14.24
C THR A 277 4.24 21.75 13.83
N LEU A 278 5.49 21.89 13.39
CA LEU A 278 6.08 23.16 12.99
C LEU A 278 5.69 23.59 11.57
N LEU A 279 5.57 22.64 10.64
CA LEU A 279 5.48 22.90 9.21
C LEU A 279 4.07 22.76 8.63
N THR A 280 3.11 22.18 9.38
CA THR A 280 1.72 22.00 8.90
C THR A 280 0.71 22.79 9.72
N ARG A 281 -0.51 22.91 9.19
CA ARG A 281 -1.61 23.58 9.90
C ARG A 281 -1.92 22.83 11.21
N PRO A 282 -2.27 23.52 12.31
CA PRO A 282 -2.49 22.89 13.62
C PRO A 282 -3.49 21.73 13.62
N LEU A 283 -4.52 21.79 12.76
CA LEU A 283 -5.50 20.69 12.62
C LEU A 283 -4.84 19.41 12.07
N ILE A 284 -3.99 19.54 11.05
CA ILE A 284 -3.26 18.42 10.43
C ILE A 284 -2.21 17.88 11.41
N ALA A 285 -1.49 18.77 12.10
CA ALA A 285 -0.52 18.39 13.11
C ALA A 285 -1.16 17.59 14.26
N LYS A 286 -2.30 18.05 14.79
CA LYS A 286 -3.03 17.35 15.88
C LYS A 286 -3.47 15.95 15.46
N GLN A 287 -3.99 15.79 14.24
CA GLN A 287 -4.38 14.48 13.73
C GLN A 287 -3.18 13.53 13.60
N ASN A 288 -2.07 14.01 13.05
CA ASN A 288 -0.85 13.18 12.93
C ASN A 288 -0.25 12.85 14.30
N LEU A 289 -0.25 13.79 15.24
CA LEU A 289 0.19 13.55 16.62
C LEU A 289 -0.69 12.49 17.30
N PHE A 290 -2.00 12.57 17.14
CA PHE A 290 -2.93 11.55 17.65
C PHE A 290 -2.61 10.17 17.07
N MET A 291 -2.45 10.06 15.74
CA MET A 291 -2.10 8.79 15.09
C MET A 291 -0.73 8.27 15.56
N PHE A 292 0.25 9.14 15.77
CA PHE A 292 1.56 8.76 16.30
C PHE A 292 1.46 8.19 17.71
N ILE A 293 0.78 8.90 18.62
CA ILE A 293 0.58 8.43 20.00
C ILE A 293 -0.17 7.10 20.00
N GLN A 294 -1.24 6.98 19.22
CA GLN A 294 -1.99 5.73 19.07
C GLN A 294 -1.09 4.56 18.62
N ASN A 295 -0.23 4.78 17.62
CA ASN A 295 0.67 3.75 17.13
C ASN A 295 1.78 3.40 18.15
N CYS A 296 2.29 4.37 18.91
CA CYS A 296 3.25 4.13 19.99
C CYS A 296 2.66 3.32 21.15
N MET A 297 1.34 3.42 21.36
CA MET A 297 0.63 2.64 22.37
C MET A 297 0.23 1.24 21.90
N HIS A 298 0.41 0.92 20.61
CA HIS A 298 0.06 -0.38 20.05
C HIS A 298 1.18 -1.40 20.30
N PHE A 299 0.90 -2.41 21.12
CA PHE A 299 1.81 -3.54 21.35
C PHE A 299 1.63 -4.58 20.24
N GLY A 300 2.60 -4.66 19.33
CA GLY A 300 2.61 -5.65 18.24
C GLY A 300 3.09 -7.02 18.73
N THR A 301 2.18 -7.99 18.83
CA THR A 301 2.50 -9.39 19.14
C THR A 301 2.42 -10.31 17.91
N HIS A 302 2.21 -9.75 16.71
CA HIS A 302 1.89 -10.50 15.49
C HIS A 302 2.82 -11.69 15.23
N GLY A 303 4.14 -11.46 15.24
CA GLY A 303 5.10 -12.54 14.98
C GLY A 303 5.08 -13.65 16.03
N ALA A 304 4.91 -13.32 17.30
CA ALA A 304 4.79 -14.32 18.37
C ALA A 304 3.46 -15.06 18.28
N SER A 305 2.36 -14.35 18.04
CA SER A 305 1.02 -14.92 17.87
C SER A 305 0.96 -15.90 16.70
N PHE A 306 1.58 -15.57 15.57
CA PHE A 306 1.63 -16.45 14.40
C PHE A 306 2.20 -17.83 14.75
N TYR A 307 3.38 -17.87 15.36
CA TYR A 307 4.02 -19.14 15.78
C TYR A 307 3.21 -19.84 16.87
N PHE A 308 2.77 -19.12 17.90
CA PHE A 308 1.93 -19.67 18.96
C PHE A 308 0.69 -20.41 18.42
N PHE A 309 0.00 -19.82 17.43
CA PHE A 309 -1.25 -20.39 16.90
C PHE A 309 -1.06 -21.56 15.95
N THR A 310 0.09 -21.66 15.26
CA THR A 310 0.21 -22.55 14.08
C THR A 310 1.47 -23.41 14.07
N ASP A 311 2.30 -23.35 15.11
CA ASP A 311 3.37 -24.34 15.32
C ASP A 311 2.79 -25.74 15.51
N THR A 312 3.53 -26.78 15.12
CA THR A 312 3.08 -28.18 15.27
C THR A 312 3.20 -28.66 16.72
N PRO A 313 2.54 -29.78 17.10
CA PRO A 313 2.68 -30.39 18.43
C PRO A 313 4.13 -30.69 18.82
N GLU A 314 5.01 -30.97 17.85
CA GLU A 314 6.44 -31.20 18.11
C GLU A 314 7.21 -29.91 18.39
N GLN A 315 6.78 -28.79 17.80
CA GLN A 315 7.41 -27.48 17.96
C GLN A 315 6.95 -26.78 19.24
N TYR A 316 5.66 -26.86 19.56
CA TYR A 316 5.07 -26.24 20.74
C TYR A 316 3.85 -27.02 21.27
N PRO A 317 4.03 -28.08 22.10
CA PRO A 317 2.97 -29.02 22.48
C PRO A 317 1.72 -28.42 23.14
N GLU A 318 1.86 -27.25 23.77
CA GLU A 318 0.78 -26.55 24.49
C GLU A 318 0.01 -25.57 23.58
N GLY A 319 0.28 -25.58 22.27
CA GLY A 319 -0.28 -24.65 21.29
C GLY A 319 -1.70 -25.00 20.85
N PRO A 320 -2.44 -24.05 20.25
CA PRO A 320 -3.74 -24.34 19.63
C PRO A 320 -3.67 -25.16 18.35
N HIS A 321 -2.51 -25.16 17.66
CA HIS A 321 -2.26 -25.95 16.45
C HIS A 321 -3.28 -25.73 15.32
N PHE A 322 -3.68 -24.48 15.09
CA PHE A 322 -4.62 -24.13 14.04
C PHE A 322 -4.04 -24.44 12.67
N ASP A 323 -4.89 -24.95 11.78
CA ASP A 323 -4.54 -25.12 10.38
C ASP A 323 -4.43 -23.76 9.69
N THR A 324 -3.80 -23.77 8.52
CA THR A 324 -3.57 -22.57 7.71
C THR A 324 -4.88 -21.85 7.40
N VAL A 325 -5.94 -22.61 7.09
CA VAL A 325 -7.23 -22.06 6.71
C VAL A 325 -7.91 -21.35 7.88
N PHE A 326 -7.98 -21.99 9.05
CA PHE A 326 -8.58 -21.35 10.22
C PHE A 326 -7.80 -20.10 10.64
N TYR A 327 -6.46 -20.19 10.69
CA TYR A 327 -5.64 -19.04 11.08
C TYR A 327 -5.82 -17.84 10.15
N THR A 328 -5.85 -18.06 8.84
CA THR A 328 -5.90 -16.95 7.87
C THR A 328 -7.30 -16.40 7.64
N THR A 329 -8.36 -17.20 7.83
CA THR A 329 -9.73 -16.79 7.51
C THR A 329 -10.53 -16.33 8.71
N THR A 330 -10.19 -16.81 9.92
CA THR A 330 -11.00 -16.60 11.13
C THR A 330 -10.34 -15.69 12.16
N LEU A 331 -9.00 -15.63 12.21
CA LEU A 331 -8.23 -14.80 13.14
C LEU A 331 -7.75 -13.49 12.48
#